data_AF-A0A0G4F839-F1
#
_entry.id   AF-A0A0G4F839-F1
#
_cell.length_a   1.000
_cell.length_b   1.000
_cell.length_c   1.000
_cell.angle_alpha   90.00
_cell.angle_beta   90.00
_cell.angle_gamma   90.00
#
_symmetry.space_group_name_H-M   'P 1'
#
loop_
_entity.id
_entity.type
_entity.pdbx_description
1 polymer ?
#
loop_
_entity_poly.entity_id
_entity_poly.type
_entity_poly.pdbx_seq_one_letter_code
_entity_poly.pdbx_strand_id
1 'polypeptide(L)'
;MLLFVVCCYSGGNFNDVREGLLEVTDESGTAKKRLAQYRLSGKGSHTANILCAMHRPTPSSEWKLKAIDQPANGAHFMDILDKILTEIRAYIPTAKETKLAFAMSKGDVFLSGRPNQPSHVGWDTDSGKVDLDASCVLLDEKGNVVEPVYFGNLESKKHGITHSGDNLTGDGDGDDEVITCRLDRVGPDVATLFFVINIYTLGKTFKQVANPFCRVMDPKTGCEFCRYQVLNDPSLSGATGLIIARMERDRGGRWGFHAMGQPANGRTYADCVGEMRRLQRVETGSLGQKGGQGGFELPFFGRFP
;
A
#
# COMPACT_ATOMS: atom_id res chain seq x y z
N MET A 1 19.60 -4.64 6.37
CA MET A 1 20.17 -3.68 5.40
C MET A 1 19.06 -2.71 5.02
N LEU A 2 19.37 -1.45 4.79
CA LEU A 2 18.47 -0.41 4.28
C LEU A 2 19.07 0.09 2.97
N LEU A 3 18.25 0.26 1.94
CA LEU A 3 18.65 0.82 0.66
C LEU A 3 17.89 2.12 0.42
N PHE A 4 18.60 3.18 0.06
CA PHE A 4 18.01 4.49 -0.19
C PHE A 4 17.89 4.71 -1.69
N VAL A 5 16.66 4.81 -2.16
CA VAL A 5 16.31 4.93 -3.58
C VAL A 5 15.47 6.17 -3.78
N VAL A 6 15.81 6.97 -4.79
CA VAL A 6 15.06 8.16 -5.17
C VAL A 6 14.56 7.99 -6.60
N CYS A 7 13.28 8.30 -6.84
CA CYS A 7 12.65 8.27 -8.15
C CYS A 7 11.97 9.61 -8.46
N CYS A 8 12.07 10.07 -9.70
CA CYS A 8 11.30 11.18 -10.24
C CYS A 8 9.88 10.70 -10.57
N TYR A 9 8.96 10.90 -9.64
CA TYR A 9 7.60 10.35 -9.73
C TYR A 9 6.74 10.95 -10.86
N SER A 10 6.76 12.28 -11.05
CA SER A 10 5.81 13.00 -11.92
C SER A 10 6.43 13.51 -13.23
N GLY A 11 7.29 12.72 -13.88
CA GLY A 11 8.02 13.13 -15.07
C GLY A 11 9.25 14.00 -14.78
N GLY A 12 10.10 14.20 -15.79
CA GLY A 12 11.42 14.81 -15.66
C GLY A 12 12.51 13.79 -15.28
N ASN A 13 13.71 14.29 -15.02
CA ASN A 13 14.90 13.51 -14.70
C ASN A 13 15.79 14.24 -13.67
N PHE A 14 16.87 13.60 -13.22
CA PHE A 14 17.75 14.20 -12.22
C PHE A 14 18.49 15.48 -12.67
N ASN A 15 18.51 15.83 -13.97
CA ASN A 15 18.98 17.15 -14.42
C ASN A 15 17.97 18.27 -14.13
N ASP A 16 16.68 17.95 -13.99
CA ASP A 16 15.65 18.94 -13.67
C ASP A 16 15.64 19.29 -12.17
N VAL A 17 16.32 18.50 -11.35
CA VAL A 17 16.46 18.72 -9.91
C VAL A 17 17.43 19.87 -9.66
N ARG A 18 16.97 20.95 -9.02
CA ARG A 18 17.79 22.13 -8.72
C ARG A 18 18.53 22.01 -7.38
N GLU A 19 17.81 21.69 -6.31
CA GLU A 19 18.33 21.71 -4.93
C GLU A 19 18.05 20.42 -4.14
N GLY A 20 17.79 19.31 -4.83
CA GLY A 20 17.51 18.04 -4.17
C GLY A 20 18.72 17.52 -3.38
N LEU A 21 18.47 17.12 -2.14
CA LEU A 21 19.50 16.61 -1.23
C LEU A 21 18.95 15.49 -0.36
N LEU A 22 19.70 14.38 -0.25
CA LEU A 22 19.51 13.39 0.79
C LEU A 22 20.62 13.55 1.83
N GLU A 23 20.27 13.80 3.08
CA GLU A 23 21.21 13.81 4.20
C GLU A 23 20.93 12.61 5.13
N VAL A 24 22.00 11.93 5.53
CA VAL A 24 21.95 10.90 6.56
C VAL A 24 22.61 11.49 7.80
N THR A 25 21.88 11.55 8.91
CA THR A 25 22.36 12.13 10.17
C THR A 25 22.23 11.15 11.32
N ASP A 26 23.16 11.23 12.26
CA ASP A 26 23.15 10.53 13.54
C ASP A 26 22.67 11.49 14.64
N GLU A 27 21.67 11.05 15.39
CA GLU A 27 21.04 11.80 16.48
C GLU A 27 21.24 11.11 17.84
N SER A 28 22.09 10.08 17.93
CA SER A 28 22.32 9.35 19.19
C SER A 28 23.12 10.14 20.24
N GLY A 29 23.62 11.33 19.91
CA GLY A 29 24.39 12.21 20.79
C GLY A 29 23.69 13.54 21.09
N THR A 30 24.33 14.40 21.87
CA THR A 30 23.82 15.74 22.22
C THR A 30 23.79 16.73 21.05
N ALA A 31 24.39 16.39 19.90
CA ALA A 31 24.38 17.18 18.69
C ALA A 31 24.13 16.31 17.45
N LYS A 32 23.30 16.82 16.53
CA LYS A 32 23.03 16.18 15.24
C LYS A 32 24.31 16.12 14.40
N LYS A 33 24.81 14.92 14.16
CA LYS A 33 26.04 14.70 13.38
C LYS A 33 25.67 14.24 11.97
N ARG A 34 26.08 14.99 10.95
CA ARG A 34 25.88 14.57 9.56
C ARG A 34 26.85 13.44 9.18
N LEU A 35 26.29 12.30 8.78
CA LEU A 35 27.03 11.10 8.36
C LEU A 35 27.30 11.09 6.85
N ALA A 36 26.34 11.53 6.03
CA ALA A 36 26.52 11.66 4.59
C ALA A 36 25.56 12.67 3.97
N GLN A 37 25.92 13.13 2.77
CA GLN A 37 25.16 14.08 1.99
C GLN A 37 25.24 13.69 0.50
N TYR A 38 24.09 13.48 -0.13
CA TYR A 38 23.98 13.12 -1.55
C TYR A 38 23.20 14.20 -2.28
N ARG A 39 23.90 14.97 -3.12
CA ARG A 39 23.28 15.95 -4.00
C ARG A 39 22.57 15.21 -5.13
N LEU A 40 21.30 15.51 -5.35
CA LEU A 40 20.49 14.87 -6.39
C LEU A 40 20.59 15.62 -7.73
N SER A 41 20.96 16.91 -7.71
CA SER A 41 21.12 17.67 -8.96
C SER A 41 22.30 17.20 -9.80
N GLY A 42 22.13 17.23 -11.13
CA GLY A 42 23.19 16.96 -12.09
C GLY A 42 23.60 15.49 -12.22
N LYS A 43 22.77 14.54 -11.73
CA LYS A 43 23.05 13.10 -11.87
C LYS A 43 22.80 12.57 -13.28
N GLY A 44 22.21 13.35 -14.19
CA GLY A 44 22.00 12.97 -15.58
C GLY A 44 20.52 12.79 -15.93
N SER A 45 20.28 12.28 -17.14
CA SER A 45 18.94 12.15 -17.73
C SER A 45 18.14 10.93 -17.23
N HIS A 46 18.60 10.28 -16.17
CA HIS A 46 17.91 9.13 -15.59
C HIS A 46 16.78 9.58 -14.66
N THR A 47 15.84 8.69 -14.36
CA THR A 47 14.66 9.03 -13.55
C THR A 47 14.63 8.35 -12.18
N ALA A 48 15.56 7.43 -11.90
CA ALA A 48 15.73 6.82 -10.58
C ALA A 48 17.21 6.64 -10.23
N ASN A 49 17.55 6.66 -8.94
CA ASN A 49 18.93 6.43 -8.49
C ASN A 49 18.95 5.69 -7.15
N ILE A 50 19.78 4.65 -7.06
CA ILE A 50 20.08 3.94 -5.81
C ILE A 50 21.30 4.63 -5.18
N LEU A 51 21.06 5.46 -4.16
CA LEU A 51 22.06 6.39 -3.64
C LEU A 51 23.05 5.70 -2.72
N CYS A 52 22.55 4.98 -1.72
CA CYS A 52 23.38 4.36 -0.71
C CYS A 52 22.70 3.18 -0.02
N ALA A 53 23.52 2.37 0.64
CA ALA A 53 23.09 1.30 1.51
C ALA A 53 23.58 1.54 2.94
N MET A 54 22.71 1.34 3.92
CA MET A 54 23.11 1.13 5.31
C MET A 54 23.02 -0.35 5.63
N HIS A 55 24.08 -0.95 6.14
CA HIS A 55 24.10 -2.36 6.48
C HIS A 55 24.90 -2.63 7.75
N ARG A 56 24.48 -3.63 8.50
CA ARG A 56 25.23 -4.20 9.62
C ARG A 56 25.31 -5.72 9.42
N PRO A 57 26.49 -6.36 9.49
CA PRO A 57 26.62 -7.80 9.28
C PRO A 57 25.89 -8.64 10.33
N THR A 58 25.87 -8.18 11.58
CA THR A 58 25.14 -8.81 12.68
C THR A 58 24.30 -7.78 13.43
N PRO A 59 23.25 -8.19 14.19
CA PRO A 59 22.45 -7.26 14.99
C PRO A 59 23.26 -6.47 16.03
N SER A 60 24.38 -7.03 16.50
CA SER A 60 25.32 -6.42 17.44
C SER A 60 26.39 -5.56 16.77
N SER A 61 26.53 -5.61 15.44
CA SER A 61 27.51 -4.81 14.72
C SER A 61 27.03 -3.36 14.55
N GLU A 62 27.99 -2.45 14.47
CA GLU A 62 27.73 -1.07 14.06
C GLU A 62 27.16 -1.00 12.63
N TRP A 63 26.31 0.00 12.40
CA TRP A 63 25.80 0.31 11.07
C TRP A 63 26.91 0.92 10.22
N LYS A 64 27.07 0.38 9.01
CA LYS A 64 27.96 0.92 7.99
C LYS A 64 27.14 1.56 6.89
N LEU A 65 27.53 2.74 6.45
CA LEU A 65 26.95 3.43 5.30
C LEU A 65 27.92 3.30 4.12
N LYS A 66 27.40 2.85 2.96
CA LYS A 66 28.15 2.77 1.72
C LYS A 66 27.41 3.49 0.60
N ALA A 67 28.11 4.39 -0.09
CA ALA A 67 27.63 5.02 -1.30
C ALA A 67 27.56 4.00 -2.44
N ILE A 68 26.47 4.04 -3.22
CA ILE A 68 26.24 3.17 -4.39
C ILE A 68 26.19 4.05 -5.64
N ASP A 69 25.34 5.08 -5.62
CA ASP A 69 25.08 6.01 -6.72
C ASP A 69 24.87 5.32 -8.08
N GLN A 70 23.94 4.38 -8.13
CA GLN A 70 23.64 3.62 -9.34
C GLN A 70 22.44 4.24 -10.08
N PRO A 71 22.64 4.76 -11.32
CA PRO A 71 21.56 5.24 -12.15
C PRO A 71 20.58 4.14 -12.56
N ALA A 72 19.31 4.49 -12.60
CA ALA A 72 18.22 3.64 -13.05
C ALA A 72 17.10 4.46 -13.70
N ASN A 73 16.20 3.79 -14.41
CA ASN A 73 15.04 4.43 -15.02
C ASN A 73 13.79 3.78 -14.47
N GLY A 74 12.95 4.59 -13.86
CA GLY A 74 11.74 4.22 -13.15
C GLY A 74 11.07 5.46 -12.57
N ALA A 75 9.75 5.46 -12.50
CA ALA A 75 8.99 6.48 -11.78
C ALA A 75 8.75 6.08 -10.32
N HIS A 76 8.95 4.80 -10.00
CA HIS A 76 8.80 4.23 -8.66
C HIS A 76 9.91 3.20 -8.40
N PHE A 77 10.22 2.93 -7.13
CA PHE A 77 11.29 1.97 -6.79
C PHE A 77 11.01 0.55 -7.31
N MET A 78 9.73 0.20 -7.48
CA MET A 78 9.31 -1.08 -8.06
C MET A 78 9.76 -1.25 -9.51
N ASP A 79 9.85 -0.15 -10.28
CA ASP A 79 10.32 -0.18 -11.66
C ASP A 79 11.82 -0.56 -11.75
N ILE A 80 12.54 -0.45 -10.63
CA ILE A 80 13.97 -0.74 -10.52
C ILE A 80 14.26 -1.87 -9.53
N LEU A 81 13.25 -2.68 -9.20
CA LEU A 81 13.37 -3.75 -8.20
C LEU A 81 14.49 -4.74 -8.54
N ASP A 82 14.66 -5.11 -9.81
CA ASP A 82 15.73 -6.03 -10.23
C ASP A 82 17.13 -5.46 -9.93
N LYS A 83 17.30 -4.15 -10.10
CA LYS A 83 18.55 -3.44 -9.75
C LYS A 83 18.74 -3.41 -8.24
N ILE A 84 17.68 -3.10 -7.48
CA ILE A 84 17.68 -3.14 -6.01
C ILE A 84 18.09 -4.53 -5.50
N LEU A 85 17.51 -5.59 -6.04
CA LEU A 85 17.82 -6.97 -5.67
C LEU A 85 19.26 -7.35 -6.03
N THR A 86 19.77 -6.87 -7.18
CA THR A 86 21.17 -7.03 -7.57
C THR A 86 22.11 -6.37 -6.55
N GLU A 87 21.81 -5.13 -6.14
CA GLU A 87 22.57 -4.44 -5.11
C GLU A 87 22.51 -5.17 -3.77
N ILE A 88 21.34 -5.65 -3.33
CA ILE A 88 21.20 -6.43 -2.09
C ILE A 88 22.08 -7.69 -2.15
N ARG A 89 22.05 -8.43 -3.26
CA ARG A 89 22.84 -9.66 -3.46
C ARG A 89 24.35 -9.41 -3.43
N ALA A 90 24.81 -8.20 -3.78
CA ALA A 90 26.22 -7.84 -3.66
C ALA A 90 26.70 -7.77 -2.19
N TYR A 91 25.80 -7.50 -1.23
CA TYR A 91 26.11 -7.48 0.21
C TYR A 91 25.73 -8.78 0.92
N ILE A 92 24.68 -9.43 0.45
CA ILE A 92 24.15 -10.66 1.03
C ILE A 92 24.00 -11.67 -0.13
N PRO A 93 25.08 -12.36 -0.55
CA PRO A 93 25.03 -13.29 -1.69
C PRO A 93 24.04 -14.44 -1.48
N THR A 94 23.76 -14.78 -0.22
CA THR A 94 22.79 -15.80 0.18
C THR A 94 21.36 -15.28 0.30
N ALA A 95 21.11 -14.01 -0.02
CA ALA A 95 19.77 -13.44 0.00
C ALA A 95 18.88 -14.21 -0.98
N LYS A 96 17.96 -15.00 -0.43
CA LYS A 96 16.92 -15.67 -1.21
C LYS A 96 16.13 -14.62 -1.99
N GLU A 97 15.63 -14.99 -3.17
CA GLU A 97 14.54 -14.24 -3.80
C GLU A 97 13.40 -14.16 -2.80
N THR A 98 13.31 -13.01 -2.15
CA THR A 98 12.27 -12.77 -1.17
C THR A 98 11.08 -12.32 -2.00
N LYS A 99 9.97 -13.06 -1.93
CA LYS A 99 8.67 -12.54 -2.35
C LYS A 99 8.41 -11.33 -1.46
N LEU A 100 8.72 -10.13 -1.93
CA LEU A 100 8.52 -8.90 -1.16
C LEU A 100 7.02 -8.64 -1.09
N ALA A 101 6.42 -9.03 0.03
CA ALA A 101 5.14 -8.49 0.47
C ALA A 101 5.43 -7.23 1.30
N PHE A 102 5.02 -6.06 0.80
CA PHE A 102 5.17 -4.81 1.53
C PHE A 102 4.12 -4.73 2.64
N ALA A 103 4.58 -4.72 3.89
CA ALA A 103 3.73 -4.35 5.01
C ALA A 103 3.42 -2.85 4.89
N MET A 104 2.13 -2.52 4.79
CA MET A 104 1.64 -1.17 4.63
C MET A 104 1.10 -0.63 5.96
N SER A 105 1.22 0.68 6.12
CA SER A 105 0.60 1.48 7.17
C SER A 105 -0.51 2.36 6.59
N LYS A 106 -1.37 2.87 7.47
CA LYS A 106 -2.41 3.83 7.09
C LYS A 106 -1.76 5.06 6.45
N GLY A 107 -2.18 5.39 5.24
CA GLY A 107 -1.59 6.50 4.47
C GLY A 107 -0.63 6.06 3.36
N ASP A 108 -0.20 4.79 3.35
CA ASP A 108 0.72 4.27 2.35
C ASP A 108 0.03 4.06 0.99
N VAL A 109 0.83 4.19 -0.07
CA VAL A 109 0.43 3.89 -1.45
C VAL A 109 1.39 2.88 -2.03
N PHE A 110 0.86 1.75 -2.48
CA PHE A 110 1.57 0.73 -3.22
C PHE A 110 1.22 0.81 -4.70
N LEU A 111 2.19 1.13 -5.55
CA LEU A 111 2.00 1.13 -7.00
C LEU A 111 2.38 -0.23 -7.57
N SER A 112 1.46 -0.83 -8.34
CA SER A 112 1.80 -2.04 -9.09
C SER A 112 2.90 -1.70 -10.11
N GLY A 113 4.03 -2.41 -10.04
CA GLY A 113 5.13 -2.28 -11.01
C GLY A 113 4.75 -2.70 -12.44
N ARG A 114 3.57 -3.31 -12.62
CA ARG A 114 3.01 -3.64 -13.93
C ARG A 114 1.64 -2.96 -14.07
N PRO A 115 1.41 -2.14 -15.12
CA PRO A 115 0.22 -1.29 -15.23
C PRO A 115 -1.12 -2.06 -15.24
N ASN A 116 -1.10 -3.37 -15.50
CA ASN A 116 -2.28 -4.20 -15.78
C ASN A 116 -2.22 -5.59 -15.12
N GLN A 117 -1.51 -5.75 -14.01
CA GLN A 117 -1.48 -7.05 -13.34
C GLN A 117 -2.83 -7.32 -12.65
N PRO A 118 -3.50 -8.45 -12.95
CA PRO A 118 -4.68 -8.85 -12.19
C PRO A 118 -4.31 -8.91 -10.72
N SER A 119 -5.10 -8.23 -9.91
CA SER A 119 -4.83 -8.04 -8.48
C SER A 119 -5.97 -8.67 -7.72
N HIS A 120 -5.68 -9.62 -6.84
CA HIS A 120 -6.64 -10.11 -5.86
C HIS A 120 -6.54 -9.22 -4.62
N VAL A 121 -7.67 -8.66 -4.19
CA VAL A 121 -7.79 -8.03 -2.88
C VAL A 121 -8.53 -9.02 -2.00
N GLY A 122 -7.79 -9.71 -1.14
CA GLY A 122 -8.35 -10.60 -0.13
C GLY A 122 -8.34 -9.94 1.24
N TRP A 123 -9.28 -10.32 2.09
CA TRP A 123 -9.35 -9.92 3.49
C TRP A 123 -9.70 -11.11 4.36
N ASP A 124 -9.29 -11.02 5.62
CA ASP A 124 -9.62 -11.99 6.65
C ASP A 124 -9.56 -11.28 8.00
N THR A 125 -10.35 -11.79 8.94
CA THR A 125 -10.40 -11.32 10.31
C THR A 125 -10.20 -12.47 11.29
N ASP A 126 -9.33 -12.25 12.27
CA ASP A 126 -8.76 -13.28 13.15
C ASP A 126 -9.75 -14.01 14.09
N SER A 127 -11.07 -13.91 13.90
CA SER A 127 -12.04 -14.67 14.71
C SER A 127 -13.47 -14.72 14.13
N GLY A 128 -13.87 -15.87 13.60
CA GLY A 128 -15.19 -16.20 13.05
C GLY A 128 -16.38 -16.13 14.03
N LYS A 129 -16.70 -14.94 14.54
CA LYS A 129 -17.96 -14.67 15.30
C LYS A 129 -18.69 -13.40 14.85
N VAL A 130 -18.13 -12.67 13.90
CA VAL A 130 -18.74 -11.46 13.33
C VAL A 130 -18.74 -11.64 11.83
N ASP A 131 -19.94 -11.70 11.28
CA ASP A 131 -20.16 -11.74 9.84
C ASP A 131 -19.81 -10.38 9.21
N LEU A 132 -18.94 -10.40 8.21
CA LEU A 132 -18.36 -9.24 7.57
C LEU A 132 -18.59 -9.31 6.07
N ASP A 133 -19.35 -8.37 5.56
CA ASP A 133 -19.50 -8.19 4.12
C ASP A 133 -18.35 -7.33 3.63
N ALA A 134 -17.62 -7.73 2.59
CA ALA A 134 -16.90 -6.74 1.79
C ALA A 134 -17.49 -6.50 0.41
N SER A 135 -17.10 -5.35 -0.10
CA SER A 135 -17.67 -4.76 -1.31
C SER A 135 -16.62 -3.95 -2.03
N CYS A 136 -16.66 -4.01 -3.35
CA CYS A 136 -15.94 -3.10 -4.23
C CYS A 136 -16.94 -2.11 -4.84
N VAL A 137 -16.76 -0.81 -4.60
CA VAL A 137 -17.63 0.23 -5.16
C VAL A 137 -16.84 1.07 -6.15
N LEU A 138 -17.31 1.08 -7.40
CA LEU A 138 -16.71 1.82 -8.50
C LEU A 138 -17.36 3.19 -8.54
N LEU A 139 -16.54 4.24 -8.38
CA LEU A 139 -16.98 5.64 -8.48
C LEU A 139 -16.41 6.31 -9.73
N ASP A 140 -17.19 7.20 -10.34
CA ASP A 140 -16.73 8.13 -11.37
C ASP A 140 -15.96 9.32 -10.76
N GLU A 141 -15.38 10.20 -11.59
CA GLU A 141 -14.64 11.39 -11.11
C GLU A 141 -15.49 12.37 -10.29
N LYS A 142 -16.82 12.33 -10.46
CA LYS A 142 -17.77 13.18 -9.72
C LYS A 142 -18.19 12.54 -8.40
N GLY A 143 -17.80 11.29 -8.15
CA GLY A 143 -18.16 10.49 -6.98
C GLY A 143 -19.51 9.77 -7.12
N ASN A 144 -20.09 9.69 -8.31
CA ASN A 144 -21.28 8.88 -8.53
C ASN A 144 -20.92 7.40 -8.56
N VAL A 145 -21.80 6.56 -8.01
CA VAL A 145 -21.63 5.10 -8.09
C VAL A 145 -21.88 4.67 -9.52
N VAL A 146 -20.84 4.13 -10.16
CA VAL A 146 -20.94 3.48 -11.47
C VAL A 146 -21.49 2.08 -11.30
N GLU A 147 -20.88 1.31 -10.41
CA GLU A 147 -21.29 -0.07 -10.12
C GLU A 147 -20.77 -0.52 -8.74
N PRO A 148 -21.58 -1.22 -7.94
CA PRO A 148 -21.11 -1.96 -6.78
C PRO A 148 -21.01 -3.47 -7.07
N VAL A 149 -19.93 -4.09 -6.60
CA VAL A 149 -19.73 -5.55 -6.59
C VAL A 149 -19.63 -6.02 -5.14
N TYR A 150 -20.49 -6.93 -4.74
CA TYR A 150 -20.70 -7.37 -3.35
C TYR A 150 -21.44 -8.72 -3.35
N PHE A 151 -21.73 -9.31 -2.18
CA PHE A 151 -22.40 -10.63 -2.07
C PHE A 151 -23.69 -10.78 -2.91
N GLY A 152 -24.45 -9.68 -3.09
CA GLY A 152 -25.68 -9.66 -3.90
C GLY A 152 -25.48 -9.40 -5.40
N ASN A 153 -24.28 -8.98 -5.80
CA ASN A 153 -23.87 -8.78 -7.20
C ASN A 153 -22.40 -9.18 -7.37
N LEU A 154 -22.16 -10.47 -7.63
CA LEU A 154 -20.83 -11.07 -7.55
C LEU A 154 -19.90 -10.72 -8.72
N GLU A 155 -20.41 -10.19 -9.84
CA GLU A 155 -19.58 -9.94 -11.01
C GLU A 155 -19.98 -8.67 -11.75
N SER A 156 -19.00 -7.80 -11.96
CA SER A 156 -19.08 -6.70 -12.92
C SER A 156 -18.78 -7.21 -14.32
N LYS A 157 -19.81 -7.22 -15.18
CA LYS A 157 -19.69 -7.63 -16.59
C LYS A 157 -18.84 -6.66 -17.42
N LYS A 158 -18.76 -5.39 -17.02
CA LYS A 158 -18.11 -4.33 -17.79
C LYS A 158 -16.70 -4.00 -17.29
N HIS A 159 -16.48 -4.00 -15.98
CA HIS A 159 -15.24 -3.49 -15.38
C HIS A 159 -14.30 -4.57 -14.86
N GLY A 160 -14.68 -5.86 -14.98
CA GLY A 160 -13.78 -6.98 -14.70
C GLY A 160 -13.49 -7.17 -13.21
N ILE A 161 -14.47 -6.87 -12.36
CA ILE A 161 -14.41 -7.08 -10.92
C ILE A 161 -15.27 -8.28 -10.56
N THR A 162 -14.75 -9.22 -9.78
CA THR A 162 -15.47 -10.44 -9.38
C THR A 162 -15.28 -10.69 -7.88
N HIS A 163 -16.36 -10.99 -7.17
CA HIS A 163 -16.40 -11.37 -5.77
C HIS A 163 -16.44 -12.90 -5.66
N SER A 164 -15.68 -13.48 -4.72
CA SER A 164 -15.66 -14.94 -4.48
C SER A 164 -17.01 -15.52 -4.04
N GLY A 165 -17.88 -14.66 -3.51
CA GLY A 165 -19.01 -15.05 -2.67
C GLY A 165 -18.72 -14.74 -1.21
N ASP A 166 -19.78 -14.66 -0.43
CA ASP A 166 -19.74 -14.37 1.01
C ASP A 166 -19.36 -15.63 1.80
N ASN A 167 -18.46 -15.48 2.78
CA ASN A 167 -18.09 -16.53 3.71
C ASN A 167 -18.63 -16.22 5.11
N LEU A 168 -19.93 -16.49 5.28
CA LEU A 168 -20.72 -16.35 6.50
C LEU A 168 -20.10 -16.97 7.77
N THR A 169 -19.16 -17.90 7.62
CA THR A 169 -18.56 -18.64 8.75
C THR A 169 -17.18 -18.16 9.15
N GLY A 170 -16.44 -17.50 8.26
CA GLY A 170 -15.01 -17.20 8.47
C GLY A 170 -14.17 -18.47 8.74
N ASP A 171 -14.66 -19.64 8.34
CA ASP A 171 -14.01 -20.94 8.50
C ASP A 171 -13.33 -21.31 7.17
N GLY A 172 -12.02 -21.57 7.20
CA GLY A 172 -11.25 -22.02 6.04
C GLY A 172 -9.77 -21.69 6.12
N ASP A 173 -8.94 -22.39 5.35
CA ASP A 173 -7.55 -22.00 5.11
C ASP A 173 -7.51 -20.94 4.02
N GLY A 174 -7.27 -19.66 4.36
CA GLY A 174 -7.11 -18.58 3.37
C GLY A 174 -7.79 -17.28 3.76
N ASP A 175 -7.95 -16.38 2.78
CA ASP A 175 -8.76 -15.17 2.96
C ASP A 175 -10.24 -15.57 2.98
N ASP A 176 -11.01 -15.01 3.92
CA ASP A 176 -12.45 -15.30 4.10
C ASP A 176 -13.22 -15.03 2.80
N GLU A 177 -12.91 -13.90 2.16
CA GLU A 177 -13.48 -13.49 0.90
C GLU A 177 -12.44 -12.77 0.04
N VAL A 178 -12.62 -12.86 -1.28
CA VAL A 178 -11.67 -12.35 -2.27
C VAL A 178 -12.40 -11.57 -3.35
N ILE A 179 -11.96 -10.33 -3.59
CA ILE A 179 -12.33 -9.55 -4.77
C ILE A 179 -11.19 -9.60 -5.79
N THR A 180 -11.48 -10.21 -6.93
CA THR A 180 -10.59 -10.27 -8.08
C THR A 180 -10.79 -9.03 -8.95
N CYS A 181 -9.73 -8.24 -9.13
CA CYS A 181 -9.74 -7.04 -9.96
C CYS A 181 -8.91 -7.26 -11.23
N ARG A 182 -9.58 -7.35 -12.38
CA ARG A 182 -8.95 -7.27 -13.70
C ARG A 182 -8.83 -5.81 -14.12
N LEU A 183 -7.83 -5.16 -13.56
CA LEU A 183 -7.58 -3.72 -13.67
C LEU A 183 -7.37 -3.21 -15.12
N ASP A 184 -7.02 -4.12 -16.04
CA ASP A 184 -6.95 -3.88 -17.49
C ASP A 184 -8.33 -3.70 -18.15
N ARG A 185 -9.39 -4.21 -17.51
CA ARG A 185 -10.78 -4.14 -18.00
C ARG A 185 -11.58 -3.01 -17.37
N VAL A 186 -11.06 -2.36 -16.35
CA VAL A 186 -11.76 -1.25 -15.69
C VAL A 186 -11.83 -0.07 -16.67
N GLY A 187 -13.05 0.18 -17.15
CA GLY A 187 -13.38 1.24 -18.11
C GLY A 187 -13.03 2.66 -17.63
N PRO A 188 -12.88 3.62 -18.56
CA PRO A 188 -12.43 4.98 -18.28
C PRO A 188 -13.45 5.85 -17.54
N ASP A 189 -14.71 5.40 -17.46
CA ASP A 189 -15.77 6.03 -16.66
C ASP A 189 -15.60 5.79 -15.15
N VAL A 190 -14.70 4.90 -14.74
CA VAL A 190 -14.38 4.61 -13.34
C VAL A 190 -13.08 5.31 -12.97
N ALA A 191 -13.16 6.23 -12.00
CA ALA A 191 -12.01 6.93 -11.46
C ALA A 191 -11.39 6.20 -10.27
N THR A 192 -12.22 5.58 -9.42
CA THR A 192 -11.76 5.01 -8.16
C THR A 192 -12.55 3.75 -7.80
N LEU A 193 -11.83 2.73 -7.33
CA LEU A 193 -12.39 1.51 -6.74
C LEU A 193 -12.23 1.63 -5.22
N PHE A 194 -13.32 1.67 -4.46
CA PHE A 194 -13.26 1.62 -3.00
C PHE A 194 -13.53 0.20 -2.50
N PHE A 195 -12.72 -0.25 -1.55
CA PHE A 195 -12.93 -1.51 -0.84
C PHE A 195 -13.46 -1.19 0.55
N VAL A 196 -14.68 -1.66 0.81
CA VAL A 196 -15.41 -1.36 2.03
C VAL A 196 -15.78 -2.68 2.70
N ILE A 197 -15.58 -2.74 4.01
CA ILE A 197 -16.01 -3.85 4.86
C ILE A 197 -17.11 -3.32 5.77
N ASN A 198 -18.23 -4.03 5.85
CA ASN A 198 -19.35 -3.72 6.72
C ASN A 198 -19.62 -4.89 7.66
N ILE A 199 -20.02 -4.58 8.89
CA ILE A 199 -20.47 -5.60 9.83
C ILE A 199 -21.93 -5.92 9.54
N TYR A 200 -22.18 -7.15 9.10
CA TYR A 200 -23.53 -7.63 8.84
C TYR A 200 -24.27 -7.99 10.14
N THR A 201 -23.52 -8.54 11.11
CA THR A 201 -24.06 -8.99 12.40
C THR A 201 -24.62 -7.82 13.24
N LEU A 202 -25.90 -7.90 13.59
CA LEU A 202 -26.59 -6.86 14.38
C LEU A 202 -25.96 -6.66 15.77
N GLY A 203 -25.81 -5.40 16.17
CA GLY A 203 -25.30 -5.01 17.49
C GLY A 203 -23.79 -5.25 17.67
N LYS A 204 -23.06 -5.54 16.59
CA LYS A 204 -21.60 -5.66 16.59
C LYS A 204 -20.95 -4.43 15.98
N THR A 205 -19.71 -4.15 16.40
CA THR A 205 -18.85 -3.08 15.89
C THR A 205 -17.44 -3.60 15.65
N PHE A 206 -16.60 -2.82 14.97
CA PHE A 206 -15.20 -3.18 14.73
C PHE A 206 -14.37 -3.32 16.02
N LYS A 207 -14.92 -2.97 17.20
CA LYS A 207 -14.34 -3.35 18.50
C LYS A 207 -14.23 -4.86 18.70
N GLN A 208 -15.12 -5.63 18.06
CA GLN A 208 -15.22 -7.09 18.21
C GLN A 208 -14.59 -7.84 17.03
N VAL A 209 -14.02 -7.12 16.07
CA VAL A 209 -13.34 -7.67 14.90
C VAL A 209 -11.84 -7.66 15.18
N ALA A 210 -11.22 -8.83 15.20
CA ALA A 210 -9.79 -8.94 15.44
C ALA A 210 -9.01 -8.67 14.14
N ASN A 211 -8.11 -7.68 14.18
CA ASN A 211 -7.04 -7.43 13.21
C ASN A 211 -7.44 -7.49 11.72
N PRO A 212 -8.46 -6.73 11.26
CA PRO A 212 -8.85 -6.80 9.85
C PRO A 212 -7.67 -6.39 8.97
N PHE A 213 -7.39 -7.20 7.96
CA PHE A 213 -6.37 -6.91 6.98
C PHE A 213 -6.93 -7.00 5.56
N CYS A 214 -6.25 -6.35 4.65
CA CYS A 214 -6.39 -6.63 3.23
C CYS A 214 -5.01 -6.78 2.59
N ARG A 215 -4.95 -7.59 1.53
CA ARG A 215 -3.69 -7.83 0.82
C ARG A 215 -3.92 -7.85 -0.68
N VAL A 216 -2.90 -7.45 -1.42
CA VAL A 216 -2.85 -7.53 -2.88
C VAL A 216 -1.97 -8.70 -3.27
N MET A 217 -2.49 -9.62 -4.08
CA MET A 217 -1.76 -10.81 -4.51
C MET A 217 -1.87 -11.06 -6.02
N ASP A 218 -0.90 -11.78 -6.57
CA ASP A 218 -0.95 -12.35 -7.91
C ASP A 218 -1.83 -13.62 -7.93
N PRO A 219 -2.93 -13.66 -8.69
CA PRO A 219 -3.77 -14.84 -8.83
C PRO A 219 -3.02 -16.10 -9.25
N LYS A 220 -2.01 -15.95 -10.12
CA LYS A 220 -1.36 -17.07 -10.79
C LYS A 220 -0.31 -17.71 -9.92
N THR A 221 0.40 -16.89 -9.14
CA THR A 221 1.57 -17.32 -8.37
C THR A 221 1.30 -17.38 -6.87
N GLY A 222 0.17 -16.83 -6.41
CA GLY A 222 -0.14 -16.63 -4.99
C GLY A 222 0.86 -15.71 -4.30
N CYS A 223 1.63 -14.93 -5.06
CA CYS A 223 2.61 -14.01 -4.50
C CYS A 223 1.90 -12.78 -3.95
N GLU A 224 2.04 -12.56 -2.65
CA GLU A 224 1.58 -11.33 -1.99
C GLU A 224 2.52 -10.19 -2.34
N PHE A 225 1.95 -9.10 -2.86
CA PHE A 225 2.66 -7.87 -3.20
C PHE A 225 2.67 -6.89 -2.04
N CYS A 226 1.53 -6.70 -1.40
CA CYS A 226 1.43 -5.84 -0.23
C CYS A 226 0.29 -6.31 0.68
N ARG A 227 0.41 -5.97 1.97
CA ARG A 227 -0.59 -6.25 2.99
C ARG A 227 -0.73 -5.04 3.87
N TYR A 228 -1.97 -4.60 4.04
CA TYR A 228 -2.35 -3.56 4.98
C TYR A 228 -3.17 -4.21 6.10
N GLN A 229 -2.65 -4.15 7.32
CA GLN A 229 -3.34 -4.65 8.50
C GLN A 229 -3.72 -3.48 9.41
N VAL A 230 -4.98 -3.42 9.82
CA VAL A 230 -5.46 -2.38 10.73
C VAL A 230 -5.31 -2.87 12.16
N LEU A 231 -4.24 -2.44 12.81
CA LEU A 231 -3.91 -2.84 14.18
C LEU A 231 -4.37 -1.77 15.18
N ASN A 232 -5.22 -2.18 16.14
CA ASN A 232 -5.57 -1.41 17.33
C ASN A 232 -5.95 0.08 17.09
N ASP A 233 -6.63 0.41 16.00
CA ASP A 233 -7.07 1.79 15.72
C ASP A 233 -8.31 2.13 16.59
N PRO A 234 -8.19 3.01 17.61
CA PRO A 234 -9.30 3.31 18.51
C PRO A 234 -10.47 3.99 17.80
N SER A 235 -10.23 4.62 16.65
CA SER A 235 -11.28 5.26 15.85
C SER A 235 -12.27 4.26 15.26
N LEU A 236 -11.91 2.97 15.17
CA LEU A 236 -12.79 1.91 14.68
C LEU A 236 -13.70 1.32 15.76
N SER A 237 -13.44 1.55 17.05
CA SER A 237 -14.18 0.87 18.12
C SER A 237 -15.70 1.09 18.08
N GLY A 238 -16.16 2.24 17.58
CA GLY A 238 -17.58 2.54 17.42
C GLY A 238 -18.13 2.31 16.01
N ALA A 239 -17.28 1.97 15.05
CA ALA A 239 -17.63 1.91 13.64
C ALA A 239 -18.32 0.57 13.29
N THR A 240 -19.22 0.62 12.33
CA THR A 240 -19.85 -0.57 11.71
C THR A 240 -19.44 -0.78 10.25
N GLY A 241 -18.70 0.17 9.69
CA GLY A 241 -18.05 0.07 8.39
C GLY A 241 -16.57 0.46 8.45
N LEU A 242 -15.79 -0.03 7.50
CA LEU A 242 -14.38 0.28 7.34
C LEU A 242 -14.10 0.44 5.85
N ILE A 243 -13.72 1.65 5.43
CA ILE A 243 -13.16 1.87 4.10
C ILE A 243 -11.67 1.54 4.22
N ILE A 244 -11.33 0.28 3.96
CA ILE A 244 -10.00 -0.26 4.25
C ILE A 244 -8.97 0.22 3.24
N ALA A 245 -9.35 0.27 1.96
CA ALA A 245 -8.46 0.63 0.86
C ALA A 245 -9.22 1.27 -0.30
N ARG A 246 -8.47 1.92 -1.18
CA ARG A 246 -8.94 2.26 -2.53
C ARG A 246 -7.89 1.91 -3.58
N MET A 247 -8.33 1.70 -4.81
CA MET A 247 -7.46 1.69 -5.98
C MET A 247 -7.80 2.88 -6.89
N GLU A 248 -6.77 3.54 -7.39
CA GLU A 248 -6.86 4.72 -8.25
C GLU A 248 -5.74 4.70 -9.29
N ARG A 249 -5.95 5.28 -10.47
CA ARG A 249 -4.89 5.44 -11.46
C ARG A 249 -4.03 6.65 -11.11
N ASP A 250 -2.70 6.48 -11.13
CA ASP A 250 -1.76 7.60 -11.11
C ASP A 250 -1.85 8.40 -12.42
N ARG A 251 -1.10 9.51 -12.48
CA ARG A 251 -1.04 10.35 -13.69
C ARG A 251 -0.50 9.61 -14.93
N GLY A 252 0.25 8.53 -14.72
CA GLY A 252 0.76 7.64 -15.76
C GLY A 252 -0.22 6.51 -16.14
N GLY A 253 -1.43 6.50 -15.56
CA GLY A 253 -2.44 5.49 -15.80
C GLY A 253 -2.23 4.16 -15.05
N ARG A 254 -1.21 4.07 -14.18
CA ARG A 254 -0.91 2.88 -13.38
C ARG A 254 -1.81 2.83 -12.16
N TRP A 255 -2.31 1.65 -11.82
CA TRP A 255 -3.10 1.47 -10.61
C TRP A 255 -2.21 1.49 -9.36
N GLY A 256 -2.58 2.35 -8.42
CA GLY A 256 -2.09 2.38 -7.05
C GLY A 256 -3.11 1.78 -6.10
N PHE A 257 -2.63 1.03 -5.11
CA PHE A 257 -3.38 0.58 -3.95
C PHE A 257 -3.08 1.51 -2.77
N HIS A 258 -4.11 2.10 -2.20
CA HIS A 258 -4.00 3.13 -1.17
C HIS A 258 -4.57 2.59 0.14
N ALA A 259 -3.76 2.53 1.19
CA ALA A 259 -4.16 2.09 2.52
C ALA A 259 -4.91 3.21 3.25
N MET A 260 -6.24 3.08 3.35
CA MET A 260 -7.12 4.15 3.83
C MET A 260 -7.40 4.02 5.33
N GLY A 261 -7.84 2.83 5.76
CA GLY A 261 -8.17 2.53 7.16
C GLY A 261 -9.15 3.53 7.80
N GLN A 262 -10.18 3.96 7.07
CA GLN A 262 -11.10 4.99 7.55
C GLN A 262 -12.37 4.37 8.15
N PRO A 263 -12.77 4.75 9.37
CA PRO A 263 -14.06 4.34 9.92
C PRO A 263 -15.20 4.84 9.03
N ALA A 264 -16.18 3.98 8.83
CA ALA A 264 -17.47 4.31 8.24
C ALA A 264 -18.59 3.76 9.13
N ASN A 265 -19.83 4.16 8.86
CA ASN A 265 -21.00 3.66 9.56
C ASN A 265 -22.04 3.24 8.54
N GLY A 266 -22.65 2.10 8.79
CA GLY A 266 -23.62 1.52 7.87
C GLY A 266 -23.63 0.00 7.93
N ARG A 267 -24.68 -0.59 7.35
CA ARG A 267 -24.79 -2.04 7.20
C ARG A 267 -24.37 -2.50 5.82
N THR A 268 -24.32 -1.59 4.85
CA THR A 268 -23.98 -1.90 3.47
C THR A 268 -23.02 -0.87 2.91
N TYR A 269 -22.42 -1.20 1.77
CA TYR A 269 -21.60 -0.25 1.01
C TYR A 269 -22.35 1.06 0.70
N ALA A 270 -23.68 1.00 0.51
CA ALA A 270 -24.50 2.13 0.11
C ALA A 270 -24.49 3.25 1.17
N ASP A 271 -24.52 2.86 2.45
CA ASP A 271 -24.42 3.78 3.59
C ASP A 271 -23.07 4.50 3.63
N CYS A 272 -22.02 3.85 3.11
CA CYS A 272 -20.65 4.36 3.10
C CYS A 272 -20.35 5.28 1.90
N VAL A 273 -21.25 5.39 0.92
CA VAL A 273 -21.02 6.17 -0.32
C VAL A 273 -20.73 7.63 -0.04
N GLY A 274 -21.39 8.24 0.95
CA GLY A 274 -21.12 9.62 1.34
C GLY A 274 -19.67 9.83 1.77
N GLU A 275 -19.13 8.89 2.55
CA GLU A 275 -17.75 8.94 3.03
C GLU A 275 -16.75 8.60 1.92
N MET A 276 -17.06 7.63 1.05
CA MET A 276 -16.24 7.34 -0.14
C MET A 276 -16.07 8.57 -1.04
N ARG A 277 -17.17 9.30 -1.31
CA ARG A 277 -17.14 10.56 -2.08
C ARG A 277 -16.25 11.63 -1.44
N ARG A 278 -16.30 11.74 -0.11
CA ARG A 278 -15.44 12.66 0.64
C ARG A 278 -13.98 12.25 0.50
N LEU A 279 -13.69 10.96 0.70
CA LEU A 279 -12.33 10.40 0.67
C LEU A 279 -11.70 10.41 -0.71
N GLN A 280 -12.48 10.38 -1.79
CA GLN A 280 -11.97 10.45 -3.16
C GLN A 280 -11.13 11.71 -3.42
N ARG A 281 -11.40 12.80 -2.68
CA ARG A 281 -10.67 14.07 -2.80
C ARG A 281 -9.52 14.22 -1.78
N VAL A 282 -9.33 13.21 -0.92
CA VAL A 282 -8.31 13.24 0.12
C VAL A 282 -7.05 12.53 -0.38
N GLU A 283 -5.90 13.17 -0.21
CA GLU A 283 -4.61 12.55 -0.46
C GLU A 283 -4.33 11.48 0.60
N THR A 284 -3.98 10.26 0.16
CA THR A 284 -3.78 9.13 1.08
C THR A 284 -2.73 9.43 2.14
N GLY A 285 -1.62 10.10 1.77
CA GLY A 285 -0.55 10.44 2.71
C GLY A 285 -0.99 11.32 3.89
N SER A 286 -2.07 12.10 3.77
CA SER A 286 -2.58 12.91 4.89
C SER A 286 -3.32 12.09 5.95
N LEU A 287 -3.64 10.83 5.67
CA LEU A 287 -4.39 9.95 6.59
C LEU A 287 -3.49 9.36 7.68
N GLY A 288 -2.18 9.27 7.44
CA GLY A 288 -1.20 8.70 8.36
C GLY A 288 -0.67 9.68 9.42
N GLN A 289 -0.90 10.99 9.26
CA GLN A 289 -0.38 12.00 10.19
C GLN A 289 -1.44 12.46 11.20
N LYS A 290 -1.45 11.85 12.39
CA LYS A 290 -1.84 12.52 13.62
C LYS A 290 -0.86 12.19 14.74
N GLY A 291 0.16 13.04 14.87
CA GLY A 291 1.02 13.14 16.06
C GLY A 291 2.51 13.16 15.75
N GLY A 292 3.09 14.35 15.54
CA GLY A 292 4.54 14.54 15.46
C GLY A 292 4.96 15.42 14.28
N GLN A 293 5.65 16.53 14.57
CA GLN A 293 6.15 17.47 13.58
C GLN A 293 7.14 16.79 12.62
N GLY A 294 6.97 17.06 11.32
CA GLY A 294 8.00 17.09 10.28
C GLY A 294 9.23 16.20 10.46
N GLY A 295 9.06 14.90 10.25
CA GLY A 295 10.14 13.94 10.05
C GLY A 295 9.58 12.70 9.37
N PHE A 296 10.18 12.27 8.26
CA PHE A 296 9.94 10.93 7.73
C PHE A 296 10.58 9.94 8.72
N GLU A 297 9.82 9.47 9.70
CA GLU A 297 10.17 8.26 10.44
C GLU A 297 9.92 7.06 9.53
N LEU A 298 10.98 6.31 9.23
CA LEU A 298 10.86 5.00 8.60
C LEU A 298 10.07 4.09 9.55
N PRO A 299 9.13 3.26 9.05
CA PRO A 299 8.50 2.26 9.88
C PRO A 299 9.59 1.34 10.44
N PHE A 300 9.61 1.21 11.76
CA PHE A 300 10.37 0.19 12.46
C PHE A 300 9.97 -1.18 11.89
N PHE A 301 10.79 -1.73 11.00
CA PHE A 301 10.65 -3.14 10.62
C PHE A 301 10.92 -3.96 11.88
N GLY A 302 9.85 -4.51 12.44
CA GLY A 302 9.88 -5.41 13.58
C GLY A 302 10.90 -6.52 13.36
N ARG A 303 11.56 -6.92 14.45
CA ARG A 303 12.34 -8.16 14.49
C ARG A 303 11.43 -9.30 14.04
N PHE A 304 11.76 -9.92 12.92
CA PHE A 304 11.31 -11.28 12.64
C PHE A 304 12.46 -12.25 12.96
N PRO A 305 12.14 -13.45 13.50
CA PRO A 305 13.09 -14.38 14.11
C PRO A 305 14.16 -14.93 13.16
#